data_AF-A0A520CPI7-F1
#
_entry.id   AF-A0A520CPI7-F1
#
_cell.length_a   1.000
_cell.length_b   1.000
_cell.length_c   1.000
_cell.angle_alpha   90.00
_cell.angle_beta   90.00
_cell.angle_gamma   90.00
#
_symmetry.space_group_name_H-M   'P 1'
#
loop_
_entity.id
_entity.type
_entity.pdbx_description
1 polymer ?
#
loop_
_entity_poly.entity_id
_entity_poly.type
_entity_poly.pdbx_seq_one_letter_code
_entity_poly.pdbx_strand_id
1 'polypeptide(L)' 'MNTHKDKPLILDKKTALLKAESWCAYQERSQQEVRNKLYEYGLHQNEVEDLISELITTNFLNEERFAMAYVS' A
#
# COMPACT_ATOMS: atom_id res chain seq x y z
N MET A 1 -13.62 -20.43 -12.44
CA MET A 1 -12.86 -19.21 -12.05
C MET A 1 -12.59 -19.33 -10.56
N ASN A 2 -11.36 -19.69 -10.19
CA ASN A 2 -11.02 -20.00 -8.80
C ASN A 2 -10.97 -18.71 -8.00
N THR A 3 -12.03 -18.45 -7.23
CA THR A 3 -12.05 -17.43 -6.20
C THR A 3 -11.17 -17.92 -5.05
N HIS A 4 -9.86 -17.63 -5.13
CA HIS A 4 -9.01 -17.73 -3.96
C HIS A 4 -9.47 -16.64 -2.98
N LYS A 5 -10.37 -17.01 -2.07
CA LYS A 5 -10.63 -16.25 -0.84
C LYS A 5 -9.37 -16.39 0.00
N ASP A 6 -8.39 -15.53 -0.27
CA ASP A 6 -7.18 -15.44 0.54
C ASP A 6 -7.59 -15.02 1.95
N LYS A 7 -7.28 -15.88 2.93
CA LYS A 7 -7.42 -15.56 4.35
C LYS A 7 -6.68 -14.24 4.62
N PRO A 8 -7.15 -13.38 5.55
CA PRO A 8 -6.37 -12.22 5.96
C PRO A 8 -5.04 -12.73 6.51
N LEU A 9 -3.99 -12.55 5.71
CA LEU A 9 -2.63 -12.89 6.09
C LEU A 9 -2.23 -11.78 7.05
N ILE A 10 -2.21 -12.05 8.36
CA ILE A 10 -1.63 -11.11 9.32
C ILE A 10 -0.14 -11.02 8.99
N LEU A 11 0.25 -9.92 8.35
CA LEU A 11 1.64 -9.69 7.99
C LEU A 11 2.34 -8.91 9.08
N ASP A 12 3.60 -9.29 9.33
CA ASP A 12 4.51 -8.45 10.10
C ASP A 12 4.75 -7.11 9.37
N LYS A 13 4.80 -6.01 10.12
CA LYS A 13 4.97 -4.63 9.62
C LYS A 13 6.07 -4.52 8.56
N LYS A 14 7.22 -5.17 8.78
CA LYS A 14 8.35 -5.16 7.84
C LYS A 14 8.04 -5.84 6.50
N THR A 15 7.30 -6.95 6.55
CA THR A 15 6.92 -7.69 5.35
C THR A 15 5.86 -6.94 4.57
N ALA A 16 4.92 -6.30 5.26
CA ALA A 16 3.91 -5.46 4.63
C ALA A 16 4.54 -4.24 3.95
N LEU A 17 5.52 -3.60 4.58
CA LEU A 17 6.26 -2.48 3.99
C LEU A 17 6.95 -2.90 2.68
N LEU A 18 7.75 -3.97 2.69
CA LEU A 18 8.44 -4.46 1.48
C LEU A 18 7.47 -4.78 0.34
N LYS A 19 6.30 -5.36 0.65
CA LYS A 19 5.26 -5.62 -0.35
C LYS A 19 4.64 -4.33 -0.88
N ALA A 20 4.37 -3.36 -0.02
CA ALA A 20 3.79 -2.07 -0.40
C ALA A 20 4.78 -1.23 -1.23
N GLU A 21 6.06 -1.20 -0.87
CA GLU A 21 7.13 -0.55 -1.64
C GLU A 21 7.21 -1.14 -3.05
N SER A 22 7.29 -2.47 -3.15
CA SER A 22 7.31 -3.16 -4.43
C SER A 22 6.07 -2.82 -5.26
N TRP A 23 4.88 -2.82 -4.64
CA TRP A 23 3.64 -2.52 -5.32
C TRP A 23 3.55 -1.07 -5.83
N CYS A 24 3.99 -0.08 -5.04
CA CYS A 24 4.02 1.33 -5.43
C CYS A 24 5.12 1.63 -6.45
N ALA A 25 6.23 0.88 -6.44
CA ALA A 25 7.29 1.02 -7.44
C ALA A 25 6.86 0.55 -8.85
N TYR A 26 5.92 -0.40 -8.94
CA TYR A 26 5.42 -0.89 -10.22
C TYR A 26 4.39 0.03 -10.88
N GLN A 27 3.59 0.75 -10.09
CA GLN A 27 2.54 1.64 -10.58
C GLN A 27 2.24 2.69 -9.52
N GLU A 28 2.04 3.94 -9.94
CA GLU A 28 1.58 5.00 -9.03
C GLU A 28 0.27 4.60 -8.36
N ARG A 29 0.18 4.86 -7.05
CA ARG A 29 -0.98 4.55 -6.22
C ARG A 29 -1.41 5.77 -5.45
N SER A 30 -2.71 5.84 -5.17
CA SER A 30 -3.24 6.77 -4.18
C SER A 30 -3.00 6.25 -2.76
N GLN A 31 -2.95 7.16 -1.78
CA GLN A 31 -2.89 6.77 -0.37
C GLN A 31 -4.08 5.88 0.02
N GLN A 32 -5.25 6.08 -0.57
CA GLN A 32 -6.43 5.28 -0.27
C GLN A 32 -6.30 3.83 -0.76
N GLU A 33 -5.73 3.61 -1.95
CA GLU A 33 -5.44 2.26 -2.44
C GLU A 33 -4.42 1.55 -1.54
N VAL A 34 -3.38 2.25 -1.12
CA VAL A 34 -2.37 1.72 -0.19
C VAL A 34 -2.99 1.38 1.16
N ARG A 35 -3.80 2.28 1.72
CA ARG A 35 -4.53 2.05 2.99
C ARG A 35 -5.40 0.79 2.92
N ASN A 36 -6.21 0.65 1.87
CA ASN A 36 -7.05 -0.53 1.67
C ASN A 36 -6.20 -1.81 1.58
N LYS A 37 -5.08 -1.76 0.86
CA LYS A 37 -4.18 -2.91 0.70
C LYS A 37 -3.51 -3.32 2.00
N LEU A 38 -3.10 -2.36 2.81
CA LEU A 38 -2.50 -2.63 4.11
C LEU A 38 -3.52 -3.23 5.09
N TYR A 39 -4.79 -2.81 5.03
CA TYR A 39 -5.87 -3.48 5.77
C TYR A 39 -6.14 -4.91 5.27
N GLU A 40 -6.05 -5.18 3.97
CA GLU A 40 -6.12 -6.55 3.43
C GLU A 40 -4.97 -7.43 3.96
N TYR A 41 -3.81 -6.85 4.27
CA TYR A 41 -2.68 -7.50 4.94
C TYR A 41 -2.87 -7.66 6.45
N GLY A 42 -4.06 -7.35 6.99
CA GLY A 42 -4.40 -7.55 8.38
C GLY A 42 -3.72 -6.57 9.35
N LEU A 43 -3.15 -5.47 8.86
CA LEU A 43 -2.54 -4.44 9.69
C LEU A 43 -3.60 -3.61 10.43
N HIS A 44 -3.24 -3.13 11.61
CA HIS A 44 -4.07 -2.21 12.37
C HIS A 44 -3.85 -0.76 11.94
N GLN A 45 -4.83 0.11 12.21
CA GLN A 45 -4.82 1.51 11.78
C GLN A 45 -3.49 2.23 12.07
N ASN A 46 -2.92 2.06 13.27
CA ASN A 46 -1.64 2.69 13.62
C ASN A 46 -0.50 2.22 12.70
N GLU A 47 -0.43 0.91 12.42
CA GLU A 47 0.59 0.36 11.53
C GLU A 47 0.39 0.80 10.07
N VAL A 48 -0.86 0.92 9.65
CA VAL A 48 -1.23 1.40 8.32
C VAL A 48 -0.76 2.83 8.09
N GLU A 49 -1.10 3.75 9.01
CA GLU A 49 -0.70 5.16 8.88
C GLU A 49 0.81 5.34 9.04
N ASP A 50 1.47 4.55 9.90
CA ASP A 50 2.93 4.51 9.99
C ASP A 50 3.57 4.12 8.65
N LEU A 51 3.08 3.05 8.01
CA LEU A 51 3.60 2.57 6.73
C LEU A 51 3.36 3.55 5.59
N ILE A 52 2.19 4.17 5.54
CA ILE A 52 1.90 5.22 4.57
C ILE A 52 2.88 6.39 4.73
N SER A 53 3.11 6.82 5.97
CA SER A 53 4.07 7.90 6.26
C SER A 53 5.50 7.52 5.83
N GLU A 54 5.91 6.28 6.05
CA GLU A 54 7.20 5.76 5.61
C GLU A 54 7.32 5.74 4.08
N LEU A 55 6.32 5.20 3.37
CA LEU A 55 6.27 5.16 1.90
C LEU A 55 6.30 6.54 1.25
N ILE A 56 5.67 7.54 1.88
CA ILE A 56 5.72 8.94 1.42
C ILE A 56 7.13 9.51 1.64
N THR A 57 7.69 9.31 2.84
CA THR A 57 9.02 9.82 3.20
C THR A 57 10.12 9.22 2.32
N THR A 58 10.00 7.95 1.95
CA THR A 58 10.90 7.25 1.02
C THR A 58 10.53 7.44 -0.46
N ASN A 59 9.51 8.28 -0.75
CA ASN A 59 9.05 8.67 -2.08
C ASN A 59 8.56 7.51 -2.98
N PHE A 60 8.21 6.37 -2.39
CA PHE A 60 7.49 5.29 -3.07
C PHE A 60 6.02 5.65 -3.32
N LEU A 61 5.42 6.43 -2.42
CA LEU A 61 4.04 6.91 -2.54
C LEU A 61 4.03 8.43 -2.70
N ASN A 62 3.50 8.92 -3.81
CA ASN A 62 3.46 10.35 -4.11
C ASN A 62 2.13 10.74 -4.77
N GLU A 63 1.28 11.47 -4.04
CA GLU A 63 -0.05 11.85 -4.52
C GLU A 63 -0.02 12.83 -5.70
N GLU A 64 1.01 13.68 -5.81
CA GLU A 64 1.16 14.58 -6.96
C GLU A 64 1.45 13.78 -8.23
N ARG A 65 2.35 12.79 -8.15
CA ARG A 65 2.62 11.88 -9.28
C ARG A 65 1.38 11.09 -9.67
N PHE A 66 0.63 10.58 -8.69
CA PHE A 66 -0.65 9.90 -8.95
C PHE A 66 -1.67 10.82 -9.64
N ALA A 67 -1.84 12.05 -9.16
CA ALA A 67 -2.78 13.00 -9.74
C ALA A 67 -2.42 13.36 -11.20
N MET A 68 -1.13 13.54 -11.50
CA MET A 68 -0.66 13.78 -12.86
C MET A 68 -0.93 12.58 -13.77
N ALA A 69 -0.67 11.36 -13.31
CA ALA A 69 -0.90 10.13 -14.07
C ALA A 69 -2.39 9.82 -14.30
N TYR A 70 -3.27 10.29 -13.42
CA TYR A 70 -4.72 10.05 -13.53
C TYR A 70 -5.42 11.00 -14.52
N VAL A 71 -4.92 12.22 -14.66
CA VAL A 71 -5.51 13.26 -15.54
C VAL A 71 -5.00 13.16 -16.99
N SER A 72 -3.88 12.45 -17.21
CA SER A 72 -3.27 12.23 -18.53
C SER A 72 -3.90 11.13 -19.36
#